data_AF-A0A7H0H7D9-F1
#
_entry.id   AF-A0A7H0H7D9-F1
#
_cell.length_a   1.000
_cell.length_b   1.000
_cell.length_c   1.000
_cell.angle_alpha   90.00
_cell.angle_beta   90.00
_cell.angle_gamma   90.00
#
_symmetry.space_group_name_H-M   'P 1'
#
loop_
_entity.id
_entity.type
_entity.pdbx_description
1 polymer ?
#
loop_
_entity_poly.entity_id
_entity_poly.type
_entity_poly.pdbx_seq_one_letter_code
_entity_poly.pdbx_strand_id
1 'polypeptide(L)'
;MLNRMNRIILAGLSGVLVLTLGACGSAQSTADACKIAQETVEKASADIPTTLASAGTGDYAAMKDAFTTLASSIGDAETKVTNAEVKSALGEFKTGISEFGALFDGLTDGDINALAELSGDLETASTKLSTSGENLTKLCSA
;
A
#
# COMPACT_ATOMS: atom_id res chain seq x y z
N MET A 1 44.30 28.93 17.82
CA MET A 1 44.11 28.10 16.61
C MET A 1 42.80 28.56 15.97
N LEU A 2 42.84 29.42 14.95
CA LEU A 2 42.74 29.08 13.50
C LEU A 2 41.50 28.18 13.22
N ASN A 3 40.59 28.46 12.29
CA ASN A 3 40.58 29.39 11.17
C ASN A 3 39.15 29.49 10.57
N ARG A 4 38.99 30.48 9.71
CA ARG A 4 37.83 31.03 8.99
C ARG A 4 37.01 30.08 8.11
N MET A 5 35.71 30.39 8.04
CA MET A 5 34.88 30.63 6.83
C MET A 5 35.51 30.32 5.45
N ASN A 6 34.89 29.41 4.69
CA ASN A 6 34.93 29.32 3.21
C ASN A 6 33.75 28.42 2.74
N ARG A 7 32.62 28.92 2.20
CA ARG A 7 32.31 29.39 0.83
C ARG A 7 32.52 28.35 -0.31
N ILE A 8 31.39 27.97 -0.93
CA ILE A 8 31.14 27.61 -2.37
C ILE A 8 31.74 26.24 -2.76
N ILE A 9 31.12 25.29 -3.49
CA ILE A 9 30.66 25.35 -4.90
C ILE A 9 29.69 24.17 -5.22
N LEU A 10 28.68 24.47 -6.04
CA LEU A 10 27.88 23.61 -6.93
C LEU A 10 28.64 22.46 -7.63
N ALA A 11 27.99 21.30 -7.72
CA ALA A 11 27.95 20.40 -8.90
C ALA A 11 26.63 19.63 -8.79
N GLY A 12 25.64 19.67 -9.69
CA GLY A 12 25.70 19.87 -11.13
C GLY A 12 25.46 18.54 -11.84
N LEU A 13 24.20 18.10 -11.99
CA LEU A 13 23.81 17.23 -13.08
C LEU A 13 22.43 17.62 -13.64
N SER A 14 22.53 18.37 -14.74
CA SER A 14 21.64 18.55 -15.86
C SER A 14 20.41 17.64 -15.95
N GLY A 15 19.25 18.25 -15.77
CA GLY A 15 17.95 17.79 -16.25
C GLY A 15 17.06 19.02 -16.42
N VAL A 16 17.23 19.72 -17.55
CA VAL A 16 16.32 20.80 -17.95
C VAL A 16 14.98 20.16 -18.28
N LEU A 17 14.04 20.17 -17.33
CA LEU A 17 12.63 20.02 -17.61
C LEU A 17 11.97 21.38 -17.38
N VAL A 18 11.88 22.16 -18.46
CA VAL A 18 11.01 23.32 -18.53
C VAL A 18 9.56 22.81 -18.51
N LEU A 19 8.98 22.70 -17.33
CA LEU A 19 7.53 22.60 -17.13
C LEU A 19 7.05 23.89 -16.47
N THR A 20 7.09 24.99 -17.22
CA THR A 20 6.35 26.19 -16.87
C THR A 20 4.94 26.07 -17.43
N LEU A 21 3.94 26.32 -16.58
CA LEU A 21 2.50 26.56 -16.82
C LEU A 21 1.57 25.47 -16.27
N GLY A 22 1.53 25.36 -14.93
CA GLY A 22 0.46 24.69 -14.18
C GLY A 22 0.66 24.92 -12.70
N ALA A 23 -0.29 25.57 -12.05
CA ALA A 23 -0.11 26.26 -10.80
C ALA A 23 -0.14 25.38 -9.52
N CYS A 24 0.63 25.82 -8.52
CA CYS A 24 0.36 25.80 -7.08
C CYS A 24 0.36 24.46 -6.31
N GLY A 25 1.38 24.30 -5.48
CA GLY A 25 1.43 23.37 -4.36
C GLY A 25 2.65 22.46 -4.48
N SER A 26 3.53 22.48 -3.49
CA SER A 26 4.63 21.52 -3.34
C SER A 26 4.06 20.09 -3.27
N ALA A 27 3.80 19.47 -4.42
CA ALA A 27 3.36 18.10 -4.47
C ALA A 27 4.50 17.23 -3.93
N GLN A 28 4.18 16.40 -2.94
CA GLN A 28 5.09 15.43 -2.36
C GLN A 28 5.84 14.66 -3.45
N SER A 29 7.16 14.53 -3.31
CA SER A 29 7.96 13.74 -4.23
C SER A 29 7.48 12.28 -4.25
N THR A 30 7.68 11.58 -5.36
CA THR A 30 7.35 10.14 -5.43
C THR A 30 8.11 9.36 -4.36
N ALA A 31 9.36 9.70 -4.08
CA ALA A 31 10.17 9.07 -3.03
C ALA A 31 9.58 9.24 -1.62
N ASP A 32 9.17 10.46 -1.25
CA ASP A 32 8.55 10.72 0.06
C ASP A 32 7.19 10.01 0.18
N ALA A 33 6.42 9.98 -0.91
CA ALA A 33 5.17 9.24 -0.97
C ALA A 33 5.35 7.73 -0.82
N CYS A 34 6.34 7.20 -1.51
CA CYS A 34 6.69 5.79 -1.46
C CYS A 34 7.24 5.38 -0.10
N LYS A 35 7.92 6.27 0.62
CA LYS A 35 8.33 6.02 2.00
C LYS A 35 7.12 5.83 2.92
N ILE A 36 6.10 6.70 2.81
CA ILE A 36 4.85 6.54 3.57
C ILE A 36 4.16 5.22 3.22
N ALA A 37 4.10 4.88 1.93
CA ALA A 37 3.53 3.62 1.46
C ALA A 37 4.28 2.40 2.05
N GLN A 38 5.61 2.39 1.95
CA GLN A 38 6.47 1.31 2.45
C GLN A 38 6.35 1.15 3.97
N GLU A 39 6.47 2.22 4.75
CA GLU A 39 6.30 2.18 6.21
C GLU A 39 4.93 1.60 6.61
N THR A 40 3.90 1.92 5.83
CA THR A 40 2.55 1.39 6.06
C THR A 40 2.46 -0.10 5.73
N VAL A 41 3.01 -0.52 4.59
CA VAL A 41 3.02 -1.93 4.17
C VAL A 41 3.87 -2.78 5.13
N GLU A 42 5.01 -2.27 5.61
CA GLU A 42 5.84 -2.94 6.61
C GLU A 42 5.09 -3.13 7.93
N LYS A 43 4.41 -2.07 8.41
CA LYS A 43 3.60 -2.13 9.63
C LYS A 43 2.44 -3.11 9.48
N ALA A 44 1.75 -3.07 8.35
CA ALA A 44 0.72 -4.02 7.96
C ALA A 44 1.22 -5.46 7.91
N SER A 45 2.44 -5.67 7.40
CA SER A 45 3.04 -7.00 7.28
C SER A 45 3.34 -7.64 8.63
N ALA A 46 3.47 -6.83 9.70
CA ALA A 46 3.59 -7.34 11.06
C ALA A 46 2.28 -7.97 11.57
N ASP A 47 1.14 -7.58 11.02
CA ASP A 47 -0.19 -8.09 11.42
C ASP A 47 -0.60 -9.34 10.60
N ILE A 48 -0.01 -9.54 9.41
CA ILE A 48 -0.27 -10.70 8.53
C ILE A 48 -0.11 -12.06 9.23
N PRO A 49 0.93 -12.32 10.04
CA PRO A 49 1.07 -13.61 10.74
C PRO A 49 -0.13 -13.95 11.61
N THR A 50 -0.73 -12.93 12.24
CA THR A 50 -1.93 -13.09 13.07
C THR A 50 -3.14 -13.41 12.20
N THR A 51 -3.29 -12.75 11.06
CA THR A 51 -4.34 -13.02 10.06
C THR A 51 -4.25 -14.43 9.48
N LEU A 52 -3.03 -14.90 9.18
CA LEU A 52 -2.80 -16.22 8.61
C LEU A 52 -3.10 -17.34 9.61
N ALA A 53 -2.87 -17.09 10.90
CA ALA A 53 -3.25 -18.02 11.96
C ALA A 53 -4.78 -18.23 12.01
N SER A 54 -5.56 -17.14 11.89
CA SER A 54 -7.03 -17.20 11.82
C SER A 54 -7.55 -18.00 10.63
N ALA A 55 -6.87 -17.90 9.48
CA ALA A 55 -7.19 -18.72 8.30
C ALA A 55 -7.01 -20.22 8.57
N GLY A 56 -5.94 -20.59 9.27
CA GLY A 56 -5.65 -21.99 9.64
C GLY A 56 -6.63 -22.57 10.66
N THR A 57 -7.29 -21.73 11.46
CA THR A 57 -8.31 -22.16 12.44
C THR A 57 -9.74 -22.09 11.90
N GLY A 58 -9.94 -21.59 10.68
CA GLY A 58 -11.27 -21.40 10.08
C GLY A 58 -12.05 -20.23 10.70
N ASP A 59 -11.35 -19.27 11.33
CA ASP A 59 -11.96 -18.08 11.94
C ASP A 59 -12.06 -16.98 10.87
N TYR A 60 -13.14 -17.03 10.10
CA TYR A 60 -13.36 -16.17 8.95
C TYR A 60 -13.77 -14.75 9.38
N ALA A 61 -14.44 -14.62 10.52
CA ALA A 61 -14.72 -13.33 11.13
C ALA A 61 -13.42 -12.58 11.47
N ALA A 62 -12.46 -13.24 12.14
CA ALA A 62 -11.17 -12.63 12.44
C ALA A 62 -10.37 -12.30 11.18
N MET A 63 -10.47 -13.12 10.13
CA MET A 63 -9.85 -12.80 8.83
C MET A 63 -10.43 -11.52 8.21
N LYS A 64 -11.77 -11.41 8.14
CA LYS A 64 -12.45 -10.22 7.63
C LYS A 64 -12.03 -8.97 8.39
N ASP A 65 -12.01 -9.03 9.71
CA ASP A 65 -11.63 -7.90 10.57
C ASP A 65 -10.18 -7.49 10.36
N ALA A 66 -9.28 -8.46 10.18
CA ALA A 66 -7.88 -8.18 9.89
C ALA A 66 -7.69 -7.51 8.52
N PHE A 67 -8.34 -8.01 7.46
CA PHE A 67 -8.28 -7.36 6.15
C PHE A 67 -8.92 -5.97 6.16
N THR A 68 -10.00 -5.77 6.93
CA THR A 68 -10.63 -4.46 7.12
C THR A 68 -9.69 -3.48 7.84
N THR A 69 -8.99 -3.95 8.88
CA THR A 69 -8.00 -3.16 9.62
C THR A 69 -6.81 -2.78 8.74
N LEU A 70 -6.35 -3.72 7.92
CA LEU A 70 -5.29 -3.52 6.96
C LEU A 70 -5.67 -2.48 5.89
N ALA A 71 -6.86 -2.62 5.29
CA ALA A 71 -7.39 -1.67 4.32
C ALA A 71 -7.54 -0.27 4.93
N SER A 72 -7.99 -0.18 6.19
CA SER A 72 -8.10 1.09 6.91
C SER A 72 -6.74 1.75 7.12
N SER A 73 -5.73 0.98 7.54
CA SER A 73 -4.35 1.48 7.72
C SER A 73 -3.75 2.02 6.43
N ILE A 74 -4.02 1.36 5.30
CA ILE A 74 -3.60 1.83 3.97
C ILE A 74 -4.41 3.06 3.55
N GLY A 75 -5.69 3.14 3.90
CA GLY A 75 -6.50 4.35 3.73
C GLY A 75 -5.92 5.55 4.47
N ASP A 76 -5.46 5.36 5.70
CA ASP A 76 -4.79 6.42 6.46
C ASP A 76 -3.50 6.87 5.78
N ALA A 77 -2.73 5.96 5.20
CA ALA A 77 -1.54 6.29 4.41
C ALA A 77 -1.90 7.04 3.11
N GLU A 78 -2.93 6.58 2.40
CA GLU A 78 -3.48 7.20 1.19
C GLU A 78 -3.89 8.67 1.45
N THR A 79 -4.45 8.98 2.62
CA THR A 79 -4.79 10.38 2.99
C THR A 79 -3.56 11.26 3.22
N LYS A 80 -2.43 10.68 3.66
CA LYS A 80 -1.17 11.39 3.89
C LYS A 80 -0.37 11.58 2.60
N VAL A 81 -0.66 10.80 1.55
CA VAL A 81 -0.01 10.92 0.25
C VAL A 81 -0.72 11.96 -0.63
N THR A 82 0.03 12.97 -1.06
CA THR A 82 -0.43 13.99 -2.01
C THR A 82 0.06 13.74 -3.44
N ASN A 83 1.03 12.84 -3.63
CA ASN A 83 1.48 12.43 -4.96
C ASN A 83 0.39 11.58 -5.62
N ALA A 84 -0.17 12.05 -6.75
CA ALA A 84 -1.35 11.42 -7.36
C ALA A 84 -1.09 9.98 -7.82
N GLU A 85 0.09 9.68 -8.36
CA GLU A 85 0.44 8.35 -8.86
C GLU A 85 0.55 7.34 -7.71
N VAL A 86 1.30 7.69 -6.65
CA VAL A 86 1.45 6.83 -5.47
C VAL A 86 0.15 6.70 -4.70
N LYS A 87 -0.64 7.77 -4.62
CA LYS A 87 -1.98 7.73 -4.01
C LYS A 87 -2.91 6.77 -4.77
N SER A 88 -2.89 6.83 -6.10
CA SER A 88 -3.70 5.92 -6.93
C SER A 88 -3.30 4.47 -6.72
N ALA A 89 -1.99 4.16 -6.75
CA ALA A 89 -1.48 2.81 -6.52
C ALA A 89 -1.82 2.29 -5.10
N LEU A 90 -1.72 3.14 -4.07
CA LEU A 90 -2.18 2.80 -2.71
C LEU A 90 -3.69 2.56 -2.64
N GLY A 91 -4.49 3.35 -3.36
CA GLY A 91 -5.94 3.19 -3.44
C GLY A 91 -6.34 1.87 -4.11
N GLU A 92 -5.67 1.49 -5.19
CA GLU A 92 -5.86 0.20 -5.85
C GLU A 92 -5.50 -0.96 -4.93
N PHE A 93 -4.36 -0.86 -4.24
CA PHE A 93 -3.92 -1.88 -3.27
C PHE A 93 -4.91 -2.01 -2.11
N LYS A 94 -5.37 -0.90 -1.52
CA LYS A 94 -6.43 -0.87 -0.51
C LYS A 94 -7.72 -1.54 -0.99
N THR A 95 -8.11 -1.25 -2.23
CA THR A 95 -9.31 -1.83 -2.83
C THR A 95 -9.19 -3.34 -2.95
N GLY A 96 -8.05 -3.84 -3.44
CA GLY A 96 -7.78 -5.28 -3.52
C GLY A 96 -7.84 -5.98 -2.15
N ILE A 97 -7.34 -5.33 -1.10
CA ILE A 97 -7.40 -5.86 0.27
C ILE A 97 -8.84 -5.90 0.79
N SER A 98 -9.61 -4.84 0.52
CA SER A 98 -11.01 -4.76 0.93
C SER A 98 -11.87 -5.78 0.21
N GLU A 99 -11.67 -5.94 -1.11
CA GLU A 99 -12.33 -6.96 -1.93
C GLU A 99 -11.99 -8.37 -1.40
N PHE A 100 -10.72 -8.64 -1.09
CA PHE A 100 -10.30 -9.92 -0.54
C PHE A 100 -10.95 -10.21 0.82
N GLY A 101 -10.95 -9.22 1.73
CA GLY A 101 -11.59 -9.34 3.05
C GLY A 101 -13.10 -9.53 2.98
N ALA A 102 -13.76 -8.90 2.01
CA ALA A 102 -15.20 -9.00 1.81
C ALA A 102 -15.66 -10.40 1.36
N LEU A 103 -14.77 -11.22 0.78
CA LEU A 103 -15.10 -12.61 0.46
C LEU A 103 -15.41 -13.45 1.71
N PHE A 104 -14.90 -13.05 2.87
CA PHE A 104 -15.20 -13.72 4.13
C PHE A 104 -16.49 -13.21 4.78
N ASP A 105 -17.16 -12.22 4.18
CA ASP A 105 -18.40 -11.68 4.73
C ASP A 105 -19.55 -12.69 4.62
N GLY A 106 -20.25 -12.91 5.72
CA GLY A 106 -21.33 -13.88 5.79
C GLY A 106 -20.90 -15.35 5.82
N LEU A 107 -19.59 -15.65 5.77
CA LEU A 107 -19.11 -17.00 6.02
C LEU A 107 -19.28 -17.35 7.51
N THR A 108 -19.73 -18.57 7.77
CA THR A 108 -19.75 -19.11 9.13
C THR A 108 -18.40 -19.71 9.44
N ASP A 109 -17.84 -19.40 10.61
CA ASP A 109 -16.53 -19.93 11.02
C ASP A 109 -16.49 -21.47 10.94
N GLY A 110 -15.43 -21.99 10.34
CA GLY A 110 -15.23 -23.42 10.11
C GLY A 110 -16.03 -24.03 8.95
N ASP A 111 -16.84 -23.24 8.24
CA ASP A 111 -17.56 -23.70 7.05
C ASP A 111 -16.65 -23.75 5.81
N ILE A 112 -15.87 -24.82 5.73
CA ILE A 112 -14.92 -25.05 4.64
C ILE A 112 -15.64 -25.27 3.29
N ASN A 113 -16.90 -25.70 3.29
CA ASN A 113 -17.64 -25.89 2.04
C ASN A 113 -18.02 -24.53 1.43
N ALA A 114 -18.53 -23.61 2.24
CA ALA A 114 -18.81 -22.24 1.79
C ALA A 114 -17.54 -21.53 1.32
N LEU A 115 -16.40 -21.75 2.00
CA LEU A 115 -15.11 -21.25 1.54
C LEU A 115 -14.68 -21.85 0.20
N ALA A 116 -14.88 -23.16 -0.01
CA ALA A 116 -14.53 -23.84 -1.25
C ALA A 116 -15.34 -23.31 -2.46
N GLU A 117 -16.61 -22.94 -2.25
CA GLU A 117 -17.44 -22.30 -3.27
C GLU A 117 -16.89 -20.94 -3.72
N LEU A 118 -16.18 -20.23 -2.83
CA LEU A 118 -15.54 -18.94 -3.11
C LEU A 118 -14.13 -19.06 -3.69
N SER A 119 -13.61 -20.28 -3.92
CA SER A 119 -12.22 -20.50 -4.33
C SER A 119 -11.80 -19.71 -5.58
N GLY A 120 -12.67 -19.61 -6.59
CA GLY A 120 -12.40 -18.83 -7.80
C GLY A 120 -12.35 -17.31 -7.56
N ASP A 121 -13.20 -16.81 -6.66
CA ASP A 121 -13.22 -15.40 -6.28
C ASP A 121 -12.02 -15.06 -5.40
N LEU A 122 -11.62 -15.96 -4.49
CA LEU A 122 -10.40 -15.86 -3.69
C LEU A 122 -9.14 -15.82 -4.56
N GLU A 123 -9.05 -16.68 -5.59
CA GLU A 123 -7.93 -16.68 -6.53
C GLU A 123 -7.88 -15.38 -7.33
N THR A 124 -9.04 -14.90 -7.79
CA THR A 124 -9.17 -13.62 -8.52
C THR A 124 -8.75 -12.43 -7.66
N ALA A 125 -9.27 -12.35 -6.44
CA ALA A 125 -8.95 -11.28 -5.50
C ALA A 125 -7.48 -11.34 -5.07
N SER A 126 -6.93 -12.54 -4.83
CA SER A 126 -5.50 -12.75 -4.54
C SER A 126 -4.60 -12.28 -5.69
N THR A 127 -4.97 -12.59 -6.94
CA THR A 127 -4.23 -12.17 -8.13
C THR A 127 -4.26 -10.66 -8.30
N LYS A 128 -5.43 -10.03 -8.14
CA LYS A 128 -5.58 -8.57 -8.15
C LYS A 128 -4.72 -7.92 -7.06
N LEU A 129 -4.83 -8.42 -5.83
CA LEU A 129 -4.08 -7.90 -4.69
C LEU A 129 -2.56 -7.98 -4.93
N SER A 130 -2.09 -9.13 -5.44
CA SER A 130 -0.68 -9.33 -5.79
C SER A 130 -0.24 -8.36 -6.90
N THR A 131 -1.05 -8.21 -7.95
CA THR A 131 -0.77 -7.29 -9.06
C THR A 131 -0.69 -5.83 -8.60
N SER A 132 -1.63 -5.39 -7.75
CA SER A 132 -1.62 -4.03 -7.18
C SER A 132 -0.41 -3.82 -6.28
N GLY A 133 -0.03 -4.81 -5.46
CA GLY A 133 1.17 -4.76 -4.63
C GLY A 133 2.47 -4.69 -5.45
N GLU A 134 2.56 -5.45 -6.55
CA GLU A 134 3.68 -5.35 -7.49
C GLU A 134 3.75 -3.99 -8.17
N ASN A 135 2.62 -3.45 -8.61
CA ASN A 135 2.58 -2.14 -9.26
C ASN A 135 3.03 -1.04 -8.30
N LEU A 136 2.57 -1.09 -7.04
CA LEU A 136 3.04 -0.18 -5.99
C LEU A 136 4.55 -0.33 -5.75
N THR A 137 5.05 -1.57 -5.71
CA THR A 137 6.49 -1.84 -5.54
C THR A 137 7.33 -1.34 -6.72
N LYS A 138 6.88 -1.57 -7.96
CA LYS A 138 7.54 -1.09 -9.19
C LYS A 138 7.56 0.45 -9.22
N LEU A 139 6.45 1.09 -8.87
CA LEU A 139 6.37 2.56 -8.77
C LEU A 139 7.34 3.11 -7.72
N CYS A 140 7.50 2.41 -6.60
CA CYS A 140 8.34 2.84 -5.48
C CYS A 140 9.80 2.39 -5.54
N SER A 141 10.19 1.66 -6.60
CA SER A 141 11.58 1.27 -6.88
C SER A 141 12.14 1.90 -8.17
N ALA A 142 11.30 2.61 -8.92
CA ALA A 142 11.68 3.41 -10.10
C ALA A 142 12.31 4.75 -9.70
#